data_AF-A0AAE3MAM8-F1
#
_entry.id   AF-A0AAE3MAM8-F1
#
_cell.length_a   1.000
_cell.length_b   1.000
_cell.length_c   1.000
_cell.angle_alpha   90.00
_cell.angle_beta   90.00
_cell.angle_gamma   90.00
#
_symmetry.space_group_name_H-M   'P 1'
#
loop_
_entity.id
_entity.type
_entity.pdbx_description
1 polymer ?
#
loop_
_entity_poly.entity_id
_entity_poly.type
_entity_poly.pdbx_seq_one_letter_code
_entity_poly.pdbx_strand_id
1 'polypeptide(L)'
;MGKVENGINGAITGTVGPSVFYKMYGKNYVRALPDEKKVKVKATPARLRQQQRLSLVTAFLKPFKDLVKITFASVTKGRAPYHTAQSLNMKNCIIGDTYPDQEIDYSKTLLSAGNLELPKQCSVKRKGTGLLFEWDDFDDIGTDTLVVAYLDHTQSWSKYHFTGIAKYEKSFYWEAHINEEPIRVWMAFRSHNQQDMSNSVYLGKV
;
A
#
# COMPACT_ATOMS: atom_id res chain seq x y z
N MET A 1 15.15 24.20 19.22
CA MET A 1 14.58 25.32 19.97
C MET A 1 13.15 24.98 20.32
N GLY A 2 12.73 25.21 21.56
CA GLY A 2 11.36 24.99 22.02
C GLY A 2 10.49 26.21 21.72
N LYS A 3 9.24 25.98 21.32
CA LYS A 3 8.22 27.01 21.05
C LYS A 3 6.98 26.71 21.87
N VAL A 4 6.37 27.74 22.44
CA VAL A 4 5.09 27.63 23.15
C VAL A 4 3.99 28.19 22.25
N GLU A 5 2.95 27.40 21.99
CA GLU A 5 1.79 27.83 21.20
C GLU A 5 0.69 28.40 22.09
N ASN A 6 0.12 29.57 21.77
CA ASN A 6 -0.98 30.21 22.51
C ASN A 6 -0.64 30.73 23.92
N GLY A 7 0.55 31.34 24.09
CA GLY A 7 0.93 32.03 25.32
C GLY A 7 1.37 31.08 26.44
N ILE A 8 1.41 31.56 27.69
CA ILE A 8 2.10 30.87 28.80
C ILE A 8 1.50 29.50 29.18
N ASN A 9 0.20 29.29 28.96
CA ASN A 9 -0.49 28.01 29.21
C ASN A 9 -0.51 27.08 27.99
N GLY A 10 0.29 27.43 26.98
CA GLY A 10 0.38 26.78 25.69
C GLY A 10 1.08 25.43 25.69
N ALA A 11 0.79 24.61 24.68
CA ALA A 11 1.56 23.39 24.45
C ALA A 11 2.98 23.75 23.99
N ILE A 12 3.98 23.14 24.64
CA ILE A 12 5.38 23.27 24.24
C ILE A 12 5.65 22.30 23.08
N THR A 13 6.34 22.77 22.06
CA THR A 13 6.81 21.99 20.92
C THR A 13 8.31 22.21 20.73
N GLY A 14 9.03 21.18 20.27
CA GLY A 14 10.48 21.25 20.08
C GLY A 14 11.29 20.94 21.34
N THR A 15 12.56 21.30 21.31
CA THR A 15 13.54 20.90 22.33
C THR A 15 13.68 21.94 23.42
N VAL A 16 13.47 21.54 24.67
CA VAL A 16 13.73 22.33 25.88
C VAL A 16 14.63 21.50 26.80
N GLY A 17 15.87 21.94 26.96
CA GLY A 17 16.89 21.18 27.69
C GLY A 17 17.08 19.76 27.13
N PRO A 18 17.15 18.72 27.99
CA PRO A 18 17.30 17.33 27.56
C PRO A 18 15.97 16.70 27.08
N SER A 19 14.90 17.48 26.94
CA SER A 19 13.56 16.99 26.61
C SER A 19 13.08 17.52 25.27
N VAL A 20 12.43 16.66 24.49
CA VAL A 20 11.78 16.99 23.22
C VAL A 20 10.28 16.84 23.40
N PHE A 21 9.55 17.94 23.25
CA PHE A 21 8.11 18.01 23.31
C PHE A 21 7.54 17.99 21.89
N TYR A 22 6.51 17.19 21.65
CA TYR A 22 5.86 17.11 20.34
C TYR A 22 4.40 16.68 20.48
N LYS A 23 3.60 17.02 19.47
CA LYS A 23 2.19 16.62 19.38
C LYS A 23 2.05 15.51 18.35
N MET A 24 1.38 14.43 18.73
CA MET A 24 1.10 13.31 17.84
C MET A 24 -0.36 12.90 18.01
N TYR A 25 -1.12 12.85 16.91
CA TYR A 25 -2.56 12.53 16.91
C TYR A 25 -3.37 13.33 17.94
N GLY A 26 -3.09 14.64 18.07
CA GLY A 26 -3.79 15.53 19.00
C GLY A 26 -3.32 15.47 20.46
N LYS A 27 -2.49 14.49 20.83
CA LYS A 27 -1.94 14.32 22.19
C LYS A 27 -0.52 14.86 22.29
N ASN A 28 -0.19 15.48 23.42
CA ASN A 28 1.16 15.96 23.71
C ASN A 28 2.02 14.85 24.31
N TYR A 29 3.22 14.69 23.80
CA TYR A 29 4.20 13.71 24.24
C TYR A 29 5.52 14.42 24.57
N VAL A 30 6.27 13.83 25.50
CA VAL A 30 7.63 14.26 25.85
C VAL A 30 8.57 13.06 25.80
N ARG A 31 9.78 13.26 25.28
CA ARG A 31 10.83 12.24 25.29
C ARG A 31 12.18 12.86 25.61
N ALA A 32 13.12 12.06 26.10
CA ALA A 32 14.50 12.50 26.28
C ALA A 32 15.18 12.74 24.92
N LEU A 33 16.20 13.60 24.91
CA LEU A 33 17.08 13.81 23.77
C LEU A 33 17.77 12.49 23.40
N PRO A 34 17.96 12.19 22.10
CA PRO A 34 18.72 11.02 21.71
C PRO A 34 20.16 11.11 22.21
N ASP A 35 20.68 10.03 22.80
CA ASP A 35 22.08 9.91 23.18
C ASP A 35 22.95 9.79 21.92
N GLU A 36 23.74 10.82 21.62
CA GLU A 36 24.55 10.90 20.39
C GLU A 36 25.50 9.72 20.23
N LYS A 37 25.98 9.12 21.32
CA LYS A 37 26.88 7.96 21.28
C LYS A 37 26.17 6.72 20.72
N LYS A 38 24.87 6.58 20.97
CA LYS A 38 24.03 5.48 20.42
C LYS A 38 23.67 5.70 18.95
N VAL A 39 23.63 6.96 18.51
CA VAL A 39 23.31 7.33 17.12
C VAL A 39 24.48 7.03 16.16
N LYS A 40 25.74 7.14 16.63
CA LYS A 40 26.95 6.92 15.81
C LYS A 40 27.35 5.44 15.62
N VAL A 41 26.63 4.49 16.21
CA VAL A 41 26.94 3.06 16.08
C VAL A 41 26.54 2.57 14.69
N LYS A 42 27.47 1.90 13.98
CA LYS A 42 27.20 1.26 12.68
C LYS A 42 25.97 0.35 12.79
N ALA A 43 25.10 0.41 11.78
CA ALA A 43 23.89 -0.41 11.77
C ALA A 43 24.27 -1.90 11.79
N THR A 44 23.64 -2.66 12.68
CA THR A 44 23.80 -4.11 12.73
C THR A 44 23.19 -4.75 11.46
N PRO A 45 23.62 -5.95 11.06
CA PRO A 45 23.05 -6.64 9.90
C PRO A 45 21.53 -6.79 9.97
N ALA A 46 20.98 -7.04 11.16
CA ALA A 46 19.54 -7.09 11.38
C ALA A 46 18.84 -5.73 11.13
N ARG A 47 19.47 -4.61 11.49
CA ARG A 47 18.96 -3.26 11.20
C ARG A 47 19.00 -2.96 9.71
N LEU A 48 20.09 -3.31 9.02
CA LEU A 48 20.22 -3.12 7.57
C LEU A 48 19.17 -3.92 6.80
N ARG A 49 18.97 -5.19 7.18
CA ARG A 49 17.90 -6.04 6.65
C ARG A 49 16.53 -5.37 6.82
N GLN A 50 16.18 -4.96 8.03
CA GLN A 50 14.88 -4.31 8.25
C GLN A 50 14.72 -2.99 7.48
N GLN A 51 15.79 -2.21 7.35
CA GLN A 51 15.79 -0.96 6.59
C GLN A 51 15.56 -1.22 5.09
N GLN A 52 16.21 -2.24 4.52
CA GLN A 52 16.00 -2.62 3.12
C GLN A 52 14.57 -3.11 2.90
N ARG A 53 14.06 -4.01 3.75
CA ARG A 53 12.66 -4.46 3.70
C ARG A 53 11.67 -3.30 3.66
N LEU A 54 11.86 -2.34 4.55
CA LEU A 54 11.03 -1.14 4.62
C LEU A 54 11.16 -0.30 3.35
N SER A 55 12.39 -0.11 2.85
CA SER A 55 12.65 0.68 1.64
C SER A 55 11.98 0.08 0.40
N LEU A 56 12.08 -1.24 0.22
CA LEU A 56 11.46 -1.96 -0.91
C LEU A 56 9.94 -1.77 -0.91
N VAL A 57 9.28 -2.07 0.21
CA VAL A 57 7.81 -1.95 0.32
C VAL A 57 7.37 -0.50 0.18
N THR A 58 8.12 0.44 0.75
CA THR A 58 7.79 1.88 0.63
C THR A 58 7.91 2.35 -0.82
N ALA A 59 8.94 1.93 -1.54
CA ALA A 59 9.11 2.24 -2.96
C ALA A 59 7.97 1.68 -3.80
N PHE A 60 7.57 0.42 -3.55
CA PHE A 60 6.45 -0.23 -4.22
C PHE A 60 5.09 0.45 -3.95
N LEU A 61 4.80 0.82 -2.70
CA LEU A 61 3.51 1.43 -2.34
C LEU A 61 3.41 2.92 -2.64
N LYS A 62 4.55 3.60 -2.86
CA LYS A 62 4.59 5.04 -3.15
C LYS A 62 3.69 5.46 -4.33
N PRO A 63 3.74 4.82 -5.51
CA PRO A 63 2.85 5.18 -6.63
C PRO A 63 1.37 4.94 -6.32
N PHE A 64 1.05 3.94 -5.50
CA PHE A 64 -0.32 3.58 -5.12
C PHE A 64 -0.85 4.29 -3.88
N LYS A 65 -0.19 5.36 -3.41
CA LYS A 65 -0.48 5.97 -2.10
C LYS A 65 -1.96 6.34 -1.92
N ASP A 66 -2.61 6.88 -2.96
CA ASP A 66 -4.00 7.32 -2.86
C ASP A 66 -4.98 6.16 -2.99
N LEU A 67 -4.70 5.17 -3.84
CA LEU A 67 -5.45 3.93 -3.91
C LEU A 67 -5.45 3.23 -2.55
N VAL A 68 -4.27 3.02 -1.97
CA VAL A 68 -4.07 2.30 -0.70
C VAL A 68 -4.78 2.98 0.47
N LYS A 69 -4.88 4.31 0.47
CA LYS A 69 -5.65 5.03 1.50
C LYS A 69 -7.13 4.65 1.50
N ILE A 70 -7.68 4.41 0.31
CA ILE A 70 -9.09 4.04 0.12
C ILE A 70 -9.27 2.54 0.42
N THR A 71 -8.43 1.70 -0.19
CA THR A 71 -8.63 0.24 -0.22
C THR A 71 -8.24 -0.48 1.08
N PHE A 72 -7.45 0.14 1.95
CA PHE A 72 -7.13 -0.39 3.28
C PHE A 72 -7.90 0.30 4.41
N ALA A 73 -8.82 1.22 4.10
CA ALA A 73 -9.53 1.99 5.12
C ALA A 73 -10.34 1.08 6.07
N SER A 74 -11.08 0.11 5.52
CA SER A 74 -11.97 -0.79 6.27
C SER A 74 -11.23 -1.73 7.24
N VAL A 75 -10.06 -2.24 6.84
CA VAL A 75 -9.25 -3.16 7.66
C VAL A 75 -8.38 -2.44 8.69
N THR A 76 -8.33 -1.11 8.65
CA THR A 76 -7.41 -0.32 9.48
C THR A 76 -8.05 0.06 10.82
N LYS A 77 -7.32 -0.19 11.91
CA LYS A 77 -7.71 0.19 13.27
C LYS A 77 -6.57 0.95 13.96
N GLY A 78 -6.82 2.16 14.44
CA GLY A 78 -5.89 2.93 15.27
C GLY A 78 -4.60 3.43 14.59
N ARG A 79 -4.51 3.40 13.25
CA ARG A 79 -3.37 3.89 12.46
C ARG A 79 -3.82 4.41 11.10
N ALA A 80 -2.90 4.98 10.31
CA ALA A 80 -3.21 5.38 8.93
C ALA A 80 -3.28 4.14 8.02
N PRO A 81 -4.21 4.07 7.03
CA PRO A 81 -4.36 2.92 6.14
C PRO A 81 -3.08 2.55 5.38
N TYR A 82 -2.30 3.56 5.00
CA TYR A 82 -0.99 3.36 4.37
C TYR A 82 -0.04 2.50 5.23
N HIS A 83 -0.03 2.67 6.55
CA HIS A 83 0.79 1.87 7.45
C HIS A 83 0.25 0.44 7.62
N THR A 84 -1.06 0.24 7.48
CA THR A 84 -1.65 -1.11 7.42
C THR A 84 -1.18 -1.84 6.17
N ALA A 85 -1.24 -1.19 5.01
CA ALA A 85 -0.75 -1.75 3.75
C ALA A 85 0.74 -2.06 3.77
N GLN A 86 1.55 -1.13 4.29
CA GLN A 86 2.99 -1.34 4.45
C GLN A 86 3.30 -2.54 5.35
N SER A 87 2.57 -2.67 6.47
CA SER A 87 2.74 -3.79 7.41
C SER A 87 2.37 -5.14 6.79
N LEU A 88 1.27 -5.21 6.02
CA LEU A 88 0.81 -6.45 5.39
C LEU A 88 1.75 -6.88 4.26
N ASN A 89 2.16 -5.94 3.40
CA ASN A 89 3.12 -6.22 2.35
C ASN A 89 4.47 -6.64 2.92
N MET A 90 5.02 -5.92 3.91
CA MET A 90 6.30 -6.28 4.52
C MET A 90 6.32 -7.68 5.16
N LYS A 91 5.16 -8.18 5.60
CA LYS A 91 5.01 -9.53 6.16
C LYS A 91 4.98 -10.62 5.09
N ASN A 92 4.38 -10.34 3.93
CA ASN A 92 4.01 -11.38 2.97
C ASN A 92 4.79 -11.33 1.64
N CYS A 93 5.23 -10.15 1.18
CA CYS A 93 5.74 -9.96 -0.18
C CYS A 93 7.26 -9.84 -0.30
N ILE A 94 8.02 -10.06 0.78
CA ILE A 94 9.48 -9.97 0.74
C ILE A 94 10.06 -11.37 0.70
N ILE A 95 10.96 -11.58 -0.26
CA ILE A 95 11.81 -12.76 -0.37
C ILE A 95 13.28 -12.37 -0.13
N GLY A 96 14.11 -13.35 0.23
CA GLY A 96 15.50 -13.13 0.61
C GLY A 96 15.66 -12.82 2.10
N ASP A 97 16.43 -13.67 2.78
CA ASP A 97 16.68 -13.56 4.23
C ASP A 97 17.91 -12.71 4.57
N THR A 98 18.78 -12.45 3.61
CA THR A 98 20.04 -11.73 3.79
C THR A 98 20.01 -10.37 3.10
N TYR A 99 20.57 -9.37 3.77
CA TYR A 99 20.91 -8.10 3.13
C TYR A 99 22.20 -8.32 2.31
N PRO A 100 22.31 -7.84 1.05
CA PRO A 100 21.38 -6.96 0.34
C PRO A 100 20.41 -7.69 -0.63
N ASP A 101 20.32 -9.01 -0.60
CA ASP A 101 19.63 -9.82 -1.63
C ASP A 101 18.12 -9.95 -1.41
N GLN A 102 17.49 -8.91 -0.85
CA GLN A 102 16.06 -8.90 -0.58
C GLN A 102 15.31 -8.30 -1.76
N GLU A 103 14.21 -8.94 -2.14
CA GLU A 103 13.40 -8.54 -3.28
C GLU A 103 11.90 -8.63 -2.98
N ILE A 104 11.10 -8.02 -3.85
CA ILE A 104 9.64 -8.07 -3.77
C ILE A 104 9.13 -9.23 -4.62
N ASP A 105 8.45 -10.16 -3.97
CA ASP A 105 7.59 -11.13 -4.62
C ASP A 105 6.24 -10.49 -4.93
N TYR A 106 6.08 -10.02 -6.18
CA TYR A 106 4.86 -9.37 -6.65
C TYR A 106 3.61 -10.26 -6.55
N SER A 107 3.76 -11.60 -6.61
CA SER A 107 2.62 -12.52 -6.48
C SER A 107 1.93 -12.44 -5.12
N LYS A 108 2.64 -11.98 -4.09
CA LYS A 108 2.15 -11.84 -2.71
C LYS A 108 1.89 -10.38 -2.33
N THR A 109 2.02 -9.44 -3.27
CA THR A 109 1.75 -8.02 -3.00
C THR A 109 0.26 -7.74 -2.89
N LEU A 110 -0.09 -6.82 -2.00
CA LEU A 110 -1.46 -6.40 -1.75
C LEU A 110 -1.62 -4.89 -1.95
N LEU A 111 -2.50 -4.50 -2.87
CA LEU A 111 -2.99 -3.13 -3.09
C LEU A 111 -4.36 -2.87 -2.47
N SER A 112 -5.07 -3.91 -2.06
CA SER A 112 -6.29 -3.84 -1.25
C SER A 112 -6.32 -5.00 -0.26
N ALA A 113 -7.07 -4.83 0.83
CA ALA A 113 -7.31 -5.90 1.78
C ALA A 113 -8.72 -5.80 2.37
N GLY A 114 -9.35 -6.96 2.57
CA GLY A 114 -10.64 -7.08 3.22
C GLY A 114 -11.22 -8.49 3.07
N ASN A 115 -12.50 -8.62 3.37
CA ASN A 115 -13.16 -9.92 3.56
C ASN A 115 -14.00 -10.35 2.35
N LEU A 116 -14.10 -9.54 1.29
CA LEU A 116 -14.81 -9.96 0.10
C LEU A 116 -14.06 -11.10 -0.58
N GLU A 117 -14.82 -12.08 -1.05
CA GLU A 117 -14.29 -13.21 -1.79
C GLU A 117 -13.69 -12.76 -3.12
N LEU A 118 -12.75 -13.57 -3.61
CA LEU A 118 -12.12 -13.40 -4.91
C LEU A 118 -12.56 -14.53 -5.83
N PRO A 119 -12.65 -14.29 -7.15
CA PRO A 119 -12.95 -15.36 -8.08
C PRO A 119 -11.79 -16.36 -8.14
N LYS A 120 -12.12 -17.62 -8.42
CA LYS A 120 -11.14 -18.73 -8.45
C LYS A 120 -10.07 -18.52 -9.53
N GLN A 121 -10.44 -17.93 -10.66
CA GLN A 121 -9.51 -17.56 -11.72
C GLN A 121 -9.72 -16.11 -12.15
N CYS A 122 -8.59 -15.46 -12.43
CA CYS A 122 -8.48 -14.08 -12.84
C CYS A 122 -7.40 -14.00 -13.91
N SER A 123 -7.67 -13.32 -15.02
CA SER A 123 -6.67 -13.13 -16.07
C SER A 123 -6.73 -11.72 -16.66
N VAL A 124 -5.59 -11.30 -17.21
CA VAL A 124 -5.48 -10.05 -17.96
C VAL A 124 -4.79 -10.33 -19.28
N LYS A 125 -5.32 -9.75 -20.36
CA LYS A 125 -4.73 -9.78 -21.70
C LYS A 125 -4.55 -8.36 -22.19
N ARG A 126 -3.37 -8.06 -22.71
CA ARG A 126 -3.13 -6.79 -23.39
C ARG A 126 -3.77 -6.81 -24.78
N LYS A 127 -4.55 -5.79 -25.11
CA LYS A 127 -5.14 -5.59 -26.44
C LYS A 127 -4.79 -4.18 -26.93
N GLY A 128 -3.77 -4.08 -27.76
CA GLY A 128 -3.23 -2.80 -28.23
C GLY A 128 -2.76 -1.93 -27.07
N THR A 129 -3.41 -0.78 -26.90
CA THR A 129 -3.15 0.20 -25.84
C THR A 129 -3.98 -0.01 -24.57
N GLY A 130 -4.85 -1.01 -24.55
CA GLY A 130 -5.72 -1.33 -23.41
C GLY A 130 -5.48 -2.70 -22.79
N LEU A 131 -6.22 -2.96 -21.71
CA LEU A 131 -6.20 -4.20 -20.94
C LEU A 131 -7.60 -4.82 -20.91
N LEU A 132 -7.70 -6.08 -21.29
CA LEU A 132 -8.89 -6.90 -21.10
C LEU A 132 -8.71 -7.74 -19.84
N PHE A 133 -9.57 -7.51 -18.86
CA PHE A 133 -9.68 -8.30 -17.64
C PHE A 133 -10.80 -9.33 -17.81
N GLU A 134 -10.55 -10.56 -17.39
CA GLU A 134 -11.52 -11.65 -17.41
C GLU A 134 -11.44 -12.40 -16.07
N TRP A 135 -12.58 -12.75 -15.49
CA TRP A 135 -12.67 -13.50 -14.23
C TRP A 135 -13.83 -14.49 -14.23
N ASP A 136 -13.69 -15.54 -13.43
CA ASP A 136 -14.70 -16.60 -13.29
C ASP A 136 -15.90 -16.16 -12.45
N ASP A 137 -16.95 -16.98 -12.49
CA ASP A 137 -18.10 -16.82 -11.59
C ASP A 137 -17.68 -16.87 -10.11
N PHE A 138 -18.42 -16.11 -9.33
CA PHE A 138 -18.42 -16.21 -7.88
C PHE A 138 -19.44 -17.26 -7.48
N ASP A 139 -19.17 -17.94 -6.37
CA ASP A 139 -20.16 -18.86 -5.78
C ASP A 139 -21.39 -18.08 -5.23
N ASP A 140 -21.29 -16.74 -5.11
CA ASP A 140 -22.35 -15.83 -4.64
C ASP A 140 -22.73 -14.74 -5.67
N ILE A 141 -24.02 -14.40 -5.74
CA ILE A 141 -24.60 -13.37 -6.62
C ILE A 141 -24.59 -12.01 -5.89
N GLY A 142 -23.40 -11.45 -5.72
CA GLY A 142 -23.21 -10.09 -5.22
C GLY A 142 -23.10 -9.04 -6.34
N THR A 143 -23.32 -7.78 -5.97
CA THR A 143 -23.21 -6.60 -6.86
C THR A 143 -21.87 -5.88 -6.69
N ASP A 144 -20.85 -6.60 -6.19
CA ASP A 144 -19.52 -6.06 -5.97
C ASP A 144 -18.90 -5.59 -7.28
N THR A 145 -18.16 -4.49 -7.21
CA THR A 145 -17.65 -3.78 -8.37
C THR A 145 -16.14 -3.98 -8.53
N LEU A 146 -15.70 -4.07 -9.76
CA LEU A 146 -14.30 -4.30 -10.11
C LEU A 146 -13.43 -3.04 -9.87
N VAL A 147 -12.26 -3.26 -9.29
CA VAL A 147 -11.18 -2.28 -9.14
C VAL A 147 -9.93 -2.84 -9.81
N VAL A 148 -9.36 -2.09 -10.74
CA VAL A 148 -8.14 -2.48 -11.45
C VAL A 148 -7.04 -1.46 -11.23
N ALA A 149 -5.79 -1.91 -11.22
CA ALA A 149 -4.64 -1.05 -11.10
C ALA A 149 -3.45 -1.62 -11.87
N TYR A 150 -2.58 -0.75 -12.37
CA TYR A 150 -1.30 -1.17 -12.93
C TYR A 150 -0.15 -0.28 -12.48
N LEU A 151 1.04 -0.87 -12.43
CA LEU A 151 2.31 -0.21 -12.17
C LEU A 151 3.10 -0.14 -13.47
N ASP A 152 3.62 1.05 -13.76
CA ASP A 152 4.51 1.28 -14.89
C ASP A 152 5.80 0.46 -14.80
N HIS A 153 6.46 0.22 -15.94
CA HIS A 153 7.72 -0.52 -16.01
C HIS A 153 8.83 0.15 -15.17
N THR A 154 8.87 1.50 -15.10
CA THR A 154 9.81 2.26 -14.24
C THR A 154 9.49 2.16 -12.75
N GLN A 155 8.32 1.63 -12.39
CA GLN A 155 7.78 1.59 -11.03
C GLN A 155 7.62 2.97 -10.36
N SER A 156 7.66 4.05 -11.14
CA SER A 156 7.61 5.42 -10.60
C SER A 156 6.19 5.96 -10.45
N TRP A 157 5.26 5.49 -11.28
CA TRP A 157 3.86 5.90 -11.26
C TRP A 157 2.94 4.70 -11.52
N SER A 158 1.67 4.86 -11.15
CA SER A 158 0.62 3.87 -11.34
C SER A 158 -0.67 4.54 -11.77
N LYS A 159 -1.55 3.81 -12.46
CA LYS A 159 -2.96 4.19 -12.63
C LYS A 159 -3.85 3.14 -12.02
N TYR A 160 -5.03 3.56 -11.58
CA TYR A 160 -6.07 2.68 -11.07
C TYR A 160 -7.44 3.19 -11.53
N HIS A 161 -8.41 2.29 -11.58
CA HIS A 161 -9.77 2.59 -12.00
C HIS A 161 -10.77 1.82 -11.13
N PHE A 162 -11.64 2.56 -10.45
CA PHE A 162 -12.87 2.03 -9.87
C PHE A 162 -13.91 1.94 -10.98
N THR A 163 -14.07 0.77 -11.57
CA THR A 163 -14.77 0.60 -12.86
C THR A 163 -16.29 0.72 -12.73
N GLY A 164 -16.84 0.41 -11.55
CA GLY A 164 -18.28 0.28 -11.34
C GLY A 164 -18.91 -0.97 -11.98
N ILE A 165 -18.10 -1.76 -12.68
CA ILE A 165 -18.53 -2.98 -13.38
C ILE A 165 -18.82 -4.06 -12.35
N ALA A 166 -20.01 -4.61 -12.40
CA ALA A 166 -20.43 -5.63 -11.46
C ALA A 166 -19.74 -6.97 -11.75
N LYS A 167 -19.52 -7.74 -10.69
CA LYS A 167 -18.81 -9.02 -10.79
C LYS A 167 -19.47 -10.04 -11.73
N TYR A 168 -20.78 -9.95 -11.98
CA TYR A 168 -21.48 -10.83 -12.92
C TYR A 168 -21.18 -10.55 -14.40
N GLU A 169 -20.53 -9.43 -14.73
CA GLU A 169 -20.17 -9.11 -16.13
C GLU A 169 -19.00 -9.94 -16.65
N LYS A 170 -18.17 -10.52 -15.76
CA LYS A 170 -17.05 -11.45 -16.04
C LYS A 170 -15.90 -10.91 -16.89
N SER A 171 -16.09 -9.77 -17.54
CA SER A 171 -15.07 -9.15 -18.37
C SER A 171 -15.16 -7.63 -18.31
N PHE A 172 -14.01 -6.98 -18.45
CA PHE A 172 -13.94 -5.53 -18.56
C PHE A 172 -12.75 -5.13 -19.43
N TYR A 173 -12.99 -4.25 -20.39
CA TYR A 173 -11.93 -3.65 -21.19
C TYR A 173 -11.62 -2.23 -20.70
N TRP A 174 -10.35 -2.00 -20.36
CA TRP A 174 -9.85 -0.70 -19.95
C TRP A 174 -8.91 -0.13 -21.00
N GLU A 175 -9.35 0.95 -21.66
CA GLU A 175 -8.49 1.77 -22.51
C GLU A 175 -7.54 2.62 -21.64
N ALA A 176 -6.41 2.04 -21.27
CA ALA A 176 -5.45 2.64 -20.33
C ALA A 176 -4.36 3.49 -21.00
N HIS A 177 -4.32 3.50 -22.35
CA HIS A 177 -3.30 4.15 -23.17
C HIS A 177 -1.88 3.76 -22.75
N ILE A 178 -1.61 2.45 -22.75
CA ILE A 178 -0.34 1.88 -22.28
C ILE A 178 0.69 1.86 -23.40
N ASN A 179 1.90 2.34 -23.10
CA ASN A 179 3.07 2.30 -23.98
C ASN A 179 3.55 0.86 -24.19
N GLU A 180 4.33 0.57 -25.24
CA GLU A 180 4.78 -0.80 -25.59
C GLU A 180 5.49 -1.56 -24.46
N GLU A 181 6.03 -0.86 -23.48
CA GLU A 181 6.71 -1.46 -22.34
C GLU A 181 5.77 -2.29 -21.45
N PRO A 182 6.29 -3.35 -20.84
CA PRO A 182 5.48 -4.27 -20.07
C PRO A 182 5.18 -3.72 -18.67
N ILE A 183 3.92 -3.81 -18.28
CA ILE A 183 3.40 -3.27 -17.02
C ILE A 183 3.00 -4.42 -16.10
N ARG A 184 2.90 -4.12 -14.80
CA ARG A 184 2.40 -5.08 -13.80
C ARG A 184 0.97 -4.74 -13.44
N VAL A 185 0.09 -5.73 -13.35
CA VAL A 185 -1.35 -5.51 -13.21
C VAL A 185 -1.92 -6.21 -11.99
N TRP A 186 -2.84 -5.53 -11.31
CA TRP A 186 -3.60 -6.03 -10.17
C TRP A 186 -5.10 -5.80 -10.38
N MET A 187 -5.87 -6.65 -9.72
CA MET A 187 -7.33 -6.58 -9.67
C MET A 187 -7.83 -6.82 -8.25
N ALA A 188 -8.94 -6.19 -7.89
CA ALA A 188 -9.66 -6.38 -6.64
C ALA A 188 -11.15 -6.10 -6.84
N PHE A 189 -11.96 -6.42 -5.85
CA PHE A 189 -13.38 -6.10 -5.82
C PHE A 189 -13.69 -5.18 -4.64
N ARG A 190 -14.69 -4.33 -4.84
CA ARG A 190 -15.22 -3.40 -3.84
C ARG A 190 -16.69 -3.65 -3.67
N SER A 191 -17.15 -3.73 -2.43
CA SER A 191 -18.57 -3.95 -2.13
C SER A 191 -19.42 -2.84 -2.73
N HIS A 192 -20.65 -3.18 -3.13
CA HIS A 192 -21.61 -2.21 -3.66
C HIS A 192 -21.86 -1.03 -2.70
N ASN A 193 -21.88 -1.28 -1.39
CA ASN A 193 -22.02 -0.26 -0.36
C ASN A 193 -20.76 0.63 -0.20
N GLN A 194 -19.69 0.32 -0.95
CA GLN A 194 -18.43 1.04 -0.97
C GLN A 194 -17.61 1.01 0.35
N GLN A 195 -18.00 0.16 1.30
CA GLN A 195 -17.39 0.06 2.63
C GLN A 195 -16.34 -1.04 2.73
N ASP A 196 -16.52 -2.15 2.00
CA ASP A 196 -15.62 -3.30 2.04
C ASP A 196 -14.88 -3.54 0.73
N MET A 197 -13.75 -4.24 0.83
CA MET A 197 -12.85 -4.58 -0.27
C MET A 197 -12.51 -6.07 -0.22
N SER A 198 -12.11 -6.65 -1.35
CA SER A 198 -11.39 -7.92 -1.38
C SER A 198 -9.90 -7.69 -1.17
N ASN A 199 -9.16 -8.77 -0.89
CA ASN A 199 -7.72 -8.77 -1.15
C ASN A 199 -7.47 -8.54 -2.65
N SER A 200 -6.39 -7.85 -3.01
CA SER A 200 -6.02 -7.70 -4.43
C SER A 200 -5.25 -8.93 -4.92
N VAL A 201 -5.44 -9.29 -6.18
CA VAL A 201 -4.69 -10.34 -6.87
C VAL A 201 -3.75 -9.73 -7.89
N TYR A 202 -2.50 -10.18 -7.89
CA TYR A 202 -1.53 -9.87 -8.93
C TYR A 202 -1.79 -10.77 -10.15
N LEU A 203 -2.04 -10.18 -11.32
CA LEU A 203 -2.38 -10.90 -12.54
C LEU A 203 -1.18 -11.17 -13.45
N GLY A 204 0.00 -10.66 -13.08
CA GLY A 204 1.22 -10.84 -13.86
C GLY A 204 1.69 -9.57 -14.55
N LYS A 205 2.60 -9.78 -15.50
CA LYS A 205 3.24 -8.75 -16.32
C LYS A 205 2.74 -8.91 -17.76
N VAL A 206 2.21 -7.84 -18.34
CA VAL A 206 1.57 -7.79 -19.67
C VAL A 206 2.05 -6.61 -20.51
#